data_AF-A0A2G4I922-F1
#
_entry.id   AF-A0A2G4I922-F1
#
_cell.length_a   1.000
_cell.length_b   1.000
_cell.length_c   1.000
_cell.angle_alpha   90.00
_cell.angle_beta   90.00
_cell.angle_gamma   90.00
#
_symmetry.space_group_name_H-M   'P 1'
#
loop_
_entity.id
_entity.type
_entity.pdbx_description
1 polymer ?
#
loop_
_entity_poly.entity_id
_entity_poly.type
_entity_poly.pdbx_seq_one_letter_code
_entity_poly.pdbx_strand_id
1 'polypeptide(L)'
;MKLVEAKDGLYVFHLAKRERALLTHVLKMFPVSSGPIGPLSKSGDEAKLAEHELALAEALAEQRVEHQRLMDAFLGEQGRFAEVKGGFQVRLTTVQFDWLLRVLNEVRVGLWVKLGRPEHIAPLAMSGQLDAVVEMEICAFFQSRLLEAVGGGN
;
A
#
# COMPACT_ATOMS: atom_id res chain seq x y z
N MET A 1 12.48 10.37 -5.49
CA MET A 1 13.10 9.33 -4.67
C MET A 1 14.22 8.75 -5.51
N LYS A 2 15.39 8.51 -4.92
CA LYS A 2 16.56 7.98 -5.65
C LYS A 2 17.23 6.90 -4.82
N LEU A 3 17.66 5.83 -5.48
CA LEU A 3 18.52 4.83 -4.84
C LEU A 3 19.92 5.45 -4.63
N VAL A 4 20.42 5.32 -3.42
CA VAL A 4 21.74 5.78 -2.99
C VAL A 4 22.69 4.60 -2.90
N GLU A 5 22.20 3.46 -2.43
CA GLU A 5 23.00 2.25 -2.22
C GLU A 5 22.10 1.03 -2.39
N ALA A 6 22.59 0.02 -3.09
CA ALA A 6 22.03 -1.32 -3.11
C ALA A 6 23.18 -2.32 -2.94
N LYS A 7 23.30 -2.89 -1.75
CA LYS A 7 24.39 -3.81 -1.43
C LYS A 7 23.93 -4.86 -0.42
N ASP A 8 24.32 -6.11 -0.62
CA ASP A 8 24.09 -7.22 0.32
C ASP A 8 22.61 -7.37 0.76
N GLY A 9 21.66 -7.11 -0.14
CA GLY A 9 20.22 -7.17 0.15
C GLY A 9 19.69 -5.99 0.99
N LEU A 10 20.49 -4.93 1.14
CA LEU A 10 20.09 -3.65 1.72
C LEU A 10 19.95 -2.59 0.63
N TYR A 11 18.81 -1.92 0.61
CA TYR A 11 18.51 -0.82 -0.30
C TYR A 11 18.35 0.47 0.50
N VAL A 12 19.12 1.50 0.13
CA VAL A 12 19.05 2.82 0.75
C VAL A 12 18.56 3.82 -0.27
N PHE A 13 17.45 4.48 0.02
CA PHE A 13 16.89 5.52 -0.83
C PHE A 13 16.93 6.87 -0.16
N HIS A 14 17.21 7.91 -0.94
CA HIS A 14 17.02 9.30 -0.56
C HIS A 14 15.64 9.81 -0.98
N LEU A 15 14.95 10.42 -0.03
CA LEU A 15 13.63 11.04 -0.21
C LEU A 15 13.70 12.53 0.12
N ALA A 16 13.08 13.35 -0.73
CA ALA A 16 12.77 14.72 -0.35
C ALA A 16 11.68 14.74 0.74
N LYS A 17 11.58 15.85 1.49
CA LYS A 17 10.57 16.01 2.55
C LYS A 17 9.13 15.74 2.07
N ARG A 18 8.78 16.21 0.86
CA ARG A 18 7.46 15.97 0.26
C ARG A 18 7.24 14.49 -0.06
N GLU A 19 8.25 13.81 -0.58
CA GLU A 19 8.18 12.39 -0.92
C GLU A 19 7.98 11.53 0.33
N ARG A 20 8.69 11.85 1.42
CA ARG A 20 8.45 11.20 2.72
C ARG A 20 7.00 11.37 3.17
N ALA A 21 6.48 12.60 3.12
CA ALA A 21 5.12 12.88 3.54
C ALA A 21 4.08 12.12 2.71
N LEU A 22 4.24 12.10 1.38
CA LEU A 22 3.36 11.36 0.47
C LEU A 22 3.44 9.84 0.69
N LEU A 23 4.65 9.28 0.84
CA LEU A 23 4.83 7.86 1.11
C LEU A 23 4.17 7.47 2.43
N THR A 24 4.42 8.23 3.50
CA THR A 24 3.75 7.97 4.80
C THR A 24 2.23 8.09 4.70
N HIS A 25 1.72 9.04 3.90
CA HIS A 25 0.28 9.21 3.72
C HIS A 25 -0.35 7.97 3.07
N VAL A 26 0.17 7.50 1.93
CA VAL A 26 -0.40 6.31 1.26
C VAL A 26 -0.21 5.02 2.05
N LEU A 27 0.89 4.89 2.80
CA LEU A 27 1.11 3.73 3.67
C LEU A 27 0.11 3.67 4.82
N LYS A 28 -0.32 4.81 5.37
CA LYS A 28 -1.36 4.86 6.42
C LYS A 28 -2.75 4.49 5.92
N MET A 29 -2.96 4.42 4.60
CA MET A 29 -4.21 3.94 4.03
C MET A 29 -4.31 2.40 4.06
N PHE A 30 -3.20 1.72 4.34
CA PHE A 30 -3.17 0.27 4.46
C PHE A 30 -3.71 -0.21 5.82
N PRO A 31 -4.55 -1.26 5.84
CA PRO A 31 -5.17 -1.92 4.69
C PRO A 31 -6.33 -1.10 4.13
N VAL A 32 -6.44 -1.00 2.80
CA VAL A 32 -7.63 -0.42 2.18
C VAL A 32 -8.73 -1.47 2.31
N SER A 33 -9.66 -1.26 3.25
CA SER A 33 -10.82 -2.13 3.44
C SER A 33 -11.65 -2.20 2.15
N SER A 34 -11.34 -3.17 1.29
CA SER A 34 -12.33 -3.79 0.43
C SER A 34 -13.10 -4.73 1.34
N GLY A 35 -14.32 -4.36 1.72
CA GLY A 35 -15.26 -5.32 2.29
C GLY A 35 -15.41 -6.54 1.35
N PRO A 36 -16.07 -7.62 1.81
CA PRO A 36 -16.29 -8.80 0.98
C PRO A 36 -16.75 -8.42 -0.43
N ILE A 37 -16.07 -8.97 -1.45
CA ILE A 37 -16.18 -8.57 -2.87
C ILE A 37 -17.59 -8.84 -3.47
N GLY A 38 -18.45 -9.49 -2.69
CA GLY A 38 -19.88 -9.64 -2.88
C GLY A 38 -20.43 -10.50 -1.73
N PRO A 39 -21.77 -10.58 -1.55
CA PRO A 39 -22.36 -11.60 -0.71
C PRO A 39 -21.90 -12.99 -1.16
N LEU A 40 -21.81 -13.95 -0.25
CA LEU A 40 -21.56 -15.36 -0.58
C LEU A 40 -22.73 -15.84 -1.46
N SER A 41 -22.60 -15.66 -2.77
CA SER A 41 -23.60 -16.09 -3.73
C SER A 41 -23.62 -17.61 -3.73
N LYS A 42 -24.59 -18.19 -3.03
CA LYS A 42 -25.21 -19.49 -3.30
C LYS A 42 -26.44 -19.65 -2.42
N SER A 43 -27.58 -19.84 -3.09
CA SER A 43 -28.80 -20.42 -2.51
C SER A 43 -28.46 -21.62 -1.63
N GLY A 44 -28.62 -21.46 -0.32
CA GLY A 44 -28.28 -22.43 0.72
C GLY A 44 -28.85 -22.01 2.07
N ASP A 45 -28.80 -22.91 3.05
CA ASP A 45 -29.34 -22.76 4.41
C ASP A 45 -28.87 -21.46 5.07
N GLU A 46 -29.83 -20.59 5.41
CA GLU A 46 -29.63 -19.20 5.85
C GLU A 46 -28.79 -19.13 7.14
N ALA A 47 -28.93 -20.14 8.02
CA ALA A 47 -28.14 -20.26 9.24
C ALA A 47 -26.66 -20.55 8.97
N LYS A 48 -26.36 -21.40 7.97
CA LYS A 48 -24.97 -21.68 7.56
C LYS A 48 -24.34 -20.50 6.84
N LEU A 49 -25.12 -19.78 6.04
CA LEU A 49 -24.65 -18.56 5.37
C LEU A 49 -24.22 -17.52 6.41
N ALA A 50 -25.03 -17.30 7.46
CA ALA A 50 -24.73 -16.37 8.54
C ALA A 50 -23.47 -16.78 9.33
N GLU A 51 -23.30 -18.07 9.61
CA GLU A 51 -22.10 -18.59 10.28
C GLU A 51 -20.83 -18.38 9.43
N HIS A 52 -20.91 -18.62 8.12
CA HIS A 52 -19.81 -18.37 7.18
C HIS A 52 -19.49 -16.88 7.02
N GLU A 53 -20.50 -16.01 7.00
CA GLU A 53 -20.29 -14.55 6.96
C GLU A 53 -19.63 -14.03 8.25
N LEU A 54 -20.01 -14.57 9.41
CA LEU A 54 -19.40 -14.23 10.69
C LEU A 54 -17.93 -14.66 10.74
N ALA A 55 -17.64 -15.92 10.40
CA ALA A 55 -16.27 -16.43 10.35
C ALA A 55 -15.39 -15.66 9.36
N LEU A 56 -15.95 -15.24 8.22
CA LEU A 56 -15.25 -14.40 7.25
C LEU A 56 -14.96 -13.00 7.83
N ALA A 57 -15.94 -12.39 8.51
CA ALA A 57 -15.77 -11.08 9.14
C ALA A 57 -14.69 -11.10 10.24
N GLU A 58 -14.66 -12.17 11.04
CA GLU A 58 -13.66 -12.40 12.09
C GLU A 58 -12.25 -12.58 11.50
N ALA A 59 -12.09 -13.46 10.51
CA ALA A 59 -10.80 -13.66 9.84
C ALA A 59 -10.27 -12.37 9.19
N LEU A 60 -11.16 -11.59 8.56
CA LEU A 60 -10.78 -10.29 7.99
C LEU A 60 -10.42 -9.27 9.09
N ALA A 61 -11.03 -9.35 10.28
CA ALA A 61 -10.71 -8.47 11.40
C ALA A 61 -9.34 -8.76 11.98
N GLU A 62 -9.03 -10.03 12.21
CA GLU A 62 -7.70 -10.47 12.68
C GLU A 62 -6.60 -10.07 11.69
N GLN A 63 -6.85 -10.29 10.39
CA GLN A 63 -5.93 -9.89 9.34
C GLN A 63 -5.67 -8.37 9.35
N ARG A 64 -6.70 -7.54 9.56
CA ARG A 64 -6.53 -6.08 9.64
C ARG A 64 -5.65 -5.66 10.82
N VAL A 65 -5.82 -6.29 11.99
CA VAL A 65 -5.02 -6.00 13.19
C VAL A 65 -3.55 -6.32 12.94
N GLU A 66 -3.26 -7.48 12.35
CA GLU A 66 -1.88 -7.86 12.05
C GLU A 66 -1.25 -6.93 10.99
N HIS A 67 -2.01 -6.58 9.95
CA HIS A 67 -1.57 -5.62 8.93
C HIS A 67 -1.25 -4.24 9.52
N GLN A 68 -2.08 -3.75 10.43
CA GLN A 68 -1.84 -2.47 11.10
C GLN A 68 -0.61 -2.53 12.01
N ARG A 69 -0.43 -3.62 12.76
CA ARG A 69 0.75 -3.85 13.58
C ARG A 69 2.04 -3.83 12.75
N LEU A 70 2.04 -4.49 11.59
CA LEU A 70 3.20 -4.48 10.68
C LEU A 70 3.48 -3.07 10.14
N MET A 71 2.43 -2.30 9.84
CA MET A 71 2.57 -0.91 9.38
C MET A 71 3.16 -0.01 10.46
N ASP A 72 2.64 -0.11 11.69
CA ASP A 72 3.13 0.67 12.83
C ASP A 72 4.57 0.30 13.18
N ALA A 73 4.92 -1.00 13.13
CA ALA A 73 6.29 -1.45 13.29
C ALA A 73 7.21 -0.88 12.20
N PHE A 74 6.77 -0.93 10.94
CA PHE A 74 7.56 -0.41 9.82
C PHE A 74 7.80 1.11 9.92
N LEU A 75 6.75 1.89 10.21
CA LEU A 75 6.81 3.35 10.32
C LEU A 75 7.47 3.82 11.62
N GLY A 76 7.34 3.05 12.70
CA GLY A 76 7.88 3.33 14.03
C GLY A 76 9.31 2.87 14.26
N GLU A 77 9.88 2.06 13.35
CA GLU A 77 11.26 1.61 13.46
C GLU A 77 12.23 2.80 13.50
N GLN A 78 13.03 2.87 14.56
CA GLN A 78 13.98 3.95 14.76
C GLN A 78 14.98 3.98 13.60
N GLY A 79 15.11 5.16 12.98
CA GLY A 79 15.99 5.33 11.82
C GLY A 79 15.40 4.87 10.48
N ARG A 80 14.13 4.39 10.43
CA ARG A 80 13.44 4.09 9.17
C ARG A 80 13.47 5.28 8.21
N PHE A 81 13.23 6.48 8.73
CA PHE A 81 13.40 7.74 8.00
C PHE A 81 14.44 8.59 8.71
N ALA A 82 15.71 8.25 8.54
CA ALA A 82 16.82 9.02 9.10
C ALA A 82 16.91 10.38 8.38
N GLU A 83 16.88 11.47 9.14
CA GLU A 83 17.08 12.80 8.56
C GLU A 83 18.54 12.98 8.14
N VAL A 84 18.75 13.49 6.93
CA VAL A 84 20.08 13.76 6.36
C VAL A 84 20.09 15.13 5.70
N LYS A 85 21.27 15.64 5.35
CA LYS A 85 21.39 16.91 4.63
C LYS A 85 20.62 16.83 3.31
N GLY A 86 19.54 17.61 3.20
CA GLY A 86 18.72 17.69 1.98
C GLY A 86 17.51 16.76 1.93
N GLY A 87 17.22 15.98 2.99
CA GLY A 87 16.04 15.12 3.00
C GLY A 87 16.09 14.01 4.04
N PHE A 88 15.61 12.83 3.64
CA PHE A 88 15.54 11.64 4.47
C PHE A 88 16.15 10.45 3.74
N GLN A 89 16.72 9.53 4.51
CA GLN A 89 17.09 8.21 4.01
C GLN A 89 16.13 7.16 4.57
N VAL A 90 15.67 6.27 3.69
CA VAL A 90 15.01 5.02 4.07
C VAL A 90 15.92 3.86 3.73
N ARG A 91 16.13 2.99 4.70
CA ARG A 91 16.87 1.74 4.55
C ARG A 91 15.85 0.60 4.50
N LEU A 92 15.97 -0.32 3.57
CA LEU A 92 15.06 -1.45 3.37
C LEU A 92 15.87 -2.72 3.16
N THR A 93 15.60 -3.78 3.91
CA THR A 93 16.05 -5.12 3.52
C THR A 93 15.27 -5.61 2.29
N THR A 94 15.73 -6.66 1.60
CA THR A 94 14.97 -7.28 0.51
C THR A 94 13.53 -7.61 0.92
N VAL A 95 13.35 -8.19 2.11
CA VAL A 95 12.01 -8.53 2.64
C VAL A 95 11.15 -7.27 2.82
N GLN A 96 11.73 -6.20 3.36
CA GLN A 96 11.01 -4.93 3.56
C GLN A 96 10.71 -4.21 2.24
N PHE A 97 11.59 -4.34 1.25
CA PHE A 97 11.41 -3.81 -0.09
C PHE A 97 10.24 -4.50 -0.81
N ASP A 98 10.22 -5.84 -0.82
CA ASP A 98 9.13 -6.63 -1.41
C ASP A 98 7.81 -6.37 -0.70
N TRP A 99 7.84 -6.31 0.64
CA TRP A 99 6.68 -5.95 1.44
C TRP A 99 6.14 -4.56 1.09
N LEU A 100 7.01 -3.56 0.95
CA LEU A 100 6.62 -2.20 0.59
C LEU A 100 5.94 -2.16 -0.79
N LEU A 101 6.51 -2.85 -1.79
CA LEU A 101 5.92 -2.94 -3.13
C LEU A 101 4.52 -3.58 -3.08
N ARG A 102 4.36 -4.64 -2.28
CA ARG A 102 3.08 -5.30 -2.06
C ARG A 102 2.05 -4.36 -1.42
N VAL A 103 2.42 -3.66 -0.35
CA VAL A 103 1.52 -2.71 0.33
C VAL A 103 1.05 -1.62 -0.63
N LEU A 104 1.97 -0.99 -1.37
CA LEU A 104 1.61 0.04 -2.35
C LEU A 104 0.66 -0.51 -3.42
N ASN A 105 0.83 -1.77 -3.83
CA ASN A 105 -0.08 -2.42 -4.77
C ASN A 105 -1.47 -2.64 -4.15
N GLU A 106 -1.52 -3.16 -2.92
CA GLU A 106 -2.78 -3.45 -2.23
C GLU A 106 -3.58 -2.16 -1.99
N VAL A 107 -2.92 -1.06 -1.62
CA VAL A 107 -3.58 0.25 -1.49
C VAL A 107 -4.13 0.70 -2.85
N ARG A 108 -3.30 0.68 -3.91
CA ARG A 108 -3.70 1.10 -5.26
C ARG A 108 -4.87 0.27 -5.80
N VAL A 109 -4.82 -1.06 -5.65
CA VAL A 109 -5.88 -1.98 -6.10
C VAL A 109 -7.14 -1.80 -5.24
N GLY A 110 -7.01 -1.62 -3.93
CA GLY A 110 -8.12 -1.37 -3.04
C GLY A 110 -8.89 -0.09 -3.44
N LEU A 111 -8.17 0.97 -3.78
CA LEU A 111 -8.76 2.21 -4.29
C LEU A 111 -9.42 2.00 -5.66
N TRP A 112 -8.77 1.29 -6.58
CA TRP A 112 -9.35 0.94 -7.88
C TRP A 112 -10.67 0.16 -7.74
N VAL A 113 -10.74 -0.78 -6.80
CA VAL A 113 -11.98 -1.51 -6.50
C VAL A 113 -13.04 -0.59 -5.91
N LYS A 114 -12.69 0.29 -4.95
CA LYS A 114 -13.61 1.27 -4.37
C LYS A 114 -14.19 2.25 -5.40
N LEU A 115 -13.41 2.57 -6.44
CA LEU A 115 -13.83 3.41 -7.55
C LEU A 115 -14.70 2.69 -8.59
N GLY A 116 -15.06 1.43 -8.36
CA GLY A 116 -15.89 0.67 -9.29
C GLY A 116 -15.12 0.05 -10.45
N ARG A 117 -13.81 -0.20 -10.27
CA ARG A 117 -12.93 -0.84 -11.27
C ARG A 117 -12.89 -0.08 -12.60
N PRO A 118 -12.57 1.23 -12.59
CA PRO A 118 -12.56 2.04 -13.79
C PRO A 118 -11.53 1.54 -14.82
N GLU A 119 -11.92 1.56 -16.09
CA GLU A 119 -10.99 1.42 -17.22
C GLU A 119 -10.25 2.73 -17.51
N HIS A 120 -10.89 3.88 -17.20
CA HIS A 120 -10.34 5.21 -17.39
C HIS A 120 -10.43 6.05 -16.12
N ILE A 121 -9.31 6.64 -15.73
CA ILE A 121 -9.18 7.41 -14.48
C ILE A 121 -9.61 8.88 -14.68
N ALA A 122 -9.37 9.45 -15.87
CA ALA A 122 -9.64 10.87 -16.14
C ALA A 122 -11.09 11.31 -15.88
N PRO A 123 -12.13 10.54 -16.23
CA PRO A 123 -13.52 10.90 -15.90
C PRO A 123 -13.78 11.00 -14.39
N LEU A 124 -13.12 10.16 -13.59
CA LEU A 124 -13.31 10.11 -12.13
C LEU A 124 -12.71 11.32 -11.42
N ALA A 125 -11.57 11.80 -11.92
CA ALA A 125 -10.94 13.03 -11.42
C ALA A 125 -11.89 14.24 -11.54
N MET A 126 -12.74 14.25 -12.58
CA MET A 126 -13.71 15.31 -12.85
C MET A 126 -15.04 15.12 -12.12
N SER A 127 -15.29 13.94 -11.53
CA SER A 127 -16.56 13.60 -10.87
C SER A 127 -16.47 13.63 -9.33
N GLY A 128 -15.49 14.34 -8.77
CA GLY A 128 -15.32 14.48 -7.31
C GLY A 128 -14.59 13.33 -6.63
N GLN A 129 -13.96 12.42 -7.37
CA GLN A 129 -13.15 11.32 -6.83
C GLN A 129 -11.64 11.58 -6.95
N LEU A 130 -11.25 12.86 -7.02
CA LEU A 130 -9.87 13.29 -7.26
C LEU A 130 -8.89 12.72 -6.23
N ASP A 131 -9.24 12.67 -4.95
CA ASP A 131 -8.35 12.20 -3.89
C ASP A 131 -7.94 10.74 -4.10
N ALA A 132 -8.90 9.84 -4.33
CA ALA A 132 -8.64 8.43 -4.59
C ALA A 132 -7.82 8.21 -5.87
N VAL A 133 -8.06 9.02 -6.89
CA VAL A 133 -7.26 9.01 -8.13
C VAL A 133 -5.82 9.43 -7.84
N VAL A 134 -5.62 10.53 -7.10
CA VAL A 134 -4.30 11.04 -6.74
C VAL A 134 -3.54 10.04 -5.86
N GLU A 135 -4.21 9.41 -4.89
CA GLU A 135 -3.64 8.38 -4.02
C GLU A 135 -3.17 7.16 -4.82
N MET A 136 -3.94 6.73 -5.83
CA MET A 136 -3.54 5.67 -6.75
C MET A 136 -2.29 6.05 -7.56
N GLU A 137 -2.24 7.27 -8.09
CA GLU A 137 -1.09 7.78 -8.85
C GLU A 137 0.16 7.92 -7.96
N ILE A 138 0.00 8.32 -6.70
CA ILE A 138 1.11 8.37 -5.74
C ILE A 138 1.65 6.95 -5.49
N CYS A 139 0.77 5.96 -5.30
CA CYS A 139 1.18 4.57 -5.15
C CYS A 139 1.95 4.08 -6.39
N ALA A 140 1.41 4.33 -7.59
CA ALA A 140 2.03 3.98 -8.86
C ALA A 140 3.41 4.65 -9.02
N PHE A 141 3.52 5.94 -8.68
CA PHE A 141 4.79 6.67 -8.72
C PHE A 141 5.85 6.00 -7.84
N PHE A 142 5.54 5.68 -6.58
CA PHE A 142 6.52 5.05 -5.69
C PHE A 142 6.89 3.64 -6.16
N GLN A 143 5.92 2.85 -6.62
CA GLN A 143 6.19 1.51 -7.17
C GLN A 143 7.12 1.59 -8.39
N SER A 144 6.84 2.49 -9.35
CA SER A 144 7.69 2.68 -10.53
C SER A 144 9.11 3.07 -10.11
N ARG A 145 9.25 4.03 -9.20
CA ARG A 145 10.57 4.49 -8.73
C ARG A 145 11.37 3.41 -7.99
N LEU A 146 10.69 2.60 -7.17
CA LEU A 146 11.31 1.48 -6.47
C LEU A 146 11.78 0.42 -7.47
N LEU A 147 10.94 0.05 -8.43
CA LEU A 147 11.24 -0.97 -9.44
C LEU A 147 12.31 -0.50 -10.44
N GLU A 148 12.24 0.74 -10.95
CA GLU A 148 13.25 1.34 -11.82
C GLU A 148 14.64 1.32 -11.18
N ALA A 149 14.69 1.65 -9.89
CA ALA A 149 15.94 1.73 -9.14
C ALA A 149 16.67 0.38 -9.04
N VAL A 150 15.95 -0.74 -9.04
CA VAL A 150 16.54 -2.09 -8.96
C VAL A 150 16.61 -2.79 -10.32
N GLY A 151 15.71 -2.45 -11.26
CA GLY A 151 15.66 -3.02 -12.61
C GLY A 151 16.61 -2.36 -13.61
N GLY A 152 17.10 -1.14 -13.35
CA GLY A 152 18.10 -0.45 -14.16
C GLY A 152 19.56 -0.83 -13.84
N GLY A 153 19.78 -1.86 -13.01
CA GLY A 153 21.08 -2.34 -12.55
C GLY A 153 21.63 -3.54 -13.32
N ASN A 154 21.19 -3.75 -14.58
CA ASN A 154 21.79 -4.72 -15.51
C ASN A 154 22.59 -4.00 -16.59
#